data_AF-A0A536BWW7-F1
#
_entry.id   AF-A0A536BWW7-F1
#
_cell.length_a   1.000
_cell.length_b   1.000
_cell.length_c   1.000
_cell.angle_alpha   90.00
_cell.angle_beta   90.00
_cell.angle_gamma   90.00
#
_symmetry.space_group_name_H-M   'P 1'
#
loop_
_entity.id
_entity.type
_entity.pdbx_description
1 polymer ?
#
loop_
_entity_poly.entity_id
_entity_poly.type
_entity_poly.pdbx_seq_one_letter_code
_entity_poly.pdbx_strand_id
1 'polypeptide(L)'
;MVVIKIGGSLTDVDPLLQDVAACQEPLVLVHGANKELNELSTRLGHPPRMVTSERGEVSRFTDATTMDHFLMAYAGKRKPDLRIKDGDKVKVLHGDHSGSIERIEPKLLHLLIDNGYLPVVTPPAISHDGVAINVDGDRLAMEIATALRADRLLIFADTPGFMRDVSDERSVIPLIHLDEVERVSEYGKGRARVKLLAAAQAIRRGIKAVGLLDGRGEHPLTRAFEGAGTWVTT
;
A
#
# COMPACT_ATOMS: atom_id res chain seq x y z
N MET A 1 13.20 -13.28 1.58
CA MET A 1 13.01 -11.88 1.11
C MET A 1 11.63 -11.41 1.52
N VAL A 2 11.54 -10.27 2.21
CA VAL A 2 10.28 -9.71 2.72
C VAL A 2 10.03 -8.33 2.12
N VAL A 3 8.79 -8.01 1.76
CA VAL A 3 8.40 -6.63 1.47
C VAL A 3 7.42 -6.18 2.54
N ILE A 4 7.71 -5.07 3.20
CA ILE A 4 6.89 -4.50 4.27
C ILE A 4 6.22 -3.24 3.76
N LYS A 5 4.91 -3.12 3.97
CA LYS A 5 4.13 -1.93 3.67
C LYS A 5 3.60 -1.32 4.97
N ILE A 6 4.07 -0.12 5.29
CA ILE A 6 3.47 0.71 6.34
C ILE A 6 2.15 1.30 5.81
N GLY A 7 1.03 0.93 6.42
CA GLY A 7 -0.28 1.49 6.10
C GLY A 7 -0.42 2.92 6.62
N GLY A 8 -0.89 3.84 5.77
CA GLY A 8 -1.02 5.27 6.12
C GLY A 8 -2.14 5.61 7.13
N SER A 9 -2.68 4.62 7.84
CA SER A 9 -3.52 4.80 9.02
C SER A 9 -2.75 4.56 10.34
N LEU A 10 -1.59 3.90 10.28
CA LEU A 10 -0.69 3.75 11.42
C LEU A 10 -0.04 5.12 11.70
N THR A 11 -0.35 5.71 12.86
CA THR A 11 0.08 7.07 13.22
C THR A 11 1.37 7.13 14.04
N ASP A 12 1.65 6.07 14.77
CA ASP A 12 2.91 5.84 15.48
C ASP A 12 3.59 4.66 14.80
N VAL A 13 4.77 4.90 14.23
CA VAL A 13 5.52 3.93 13.43
C VAL A 13 6.82 3.53 14.12
N ASP A 14 7.22 4.20 15.20
CA ASP A 14 8.52 4.01 15.83
C ASP A 14 8.74 2.58 16.35
N PRO A 15 7.75 1.92 17.00
CA PRO A 15 7.89 0.51 17.39
C PRO A 15 8.13 -0.43 16.20
N LEU A 16 7.47 -0.19 15.06
CA LEU A 16 7.68 -0.96 13.83
C LEU A 16 9.05 -0.68 13.21
N LEU A 17 9.51 0.58 13.20
CA LEU A 17 10.82 0.95 12.66
C LEU A 17 11.97 0.40 13.49
N GLN A 18 11.84 0.36 14.82
CA GLN A 18 12.82 -0.26 15.72
C GLN A 18 12.91 -1.78 15.48
N ASP A 19 11.77 -2.45 15.33
CA ASP A 19 11.70 -3.89 15.07
C ASP A 19 12.22 -4.24 13.65
N VAL A 20 11.94 -3.40 12.65
CA VAL A 20 12.53 -3.48 11.31
C VAL A 20 14.05 -3.30 11.35
N ALA A 21 14.57 -2.38 12.18
CA ALA A 21 16.01 -2.15 12.31
C ALA A 21 16.75 -3.31 13.03
N ALA A 22 16.05 -4.08 13.87
CA ALA A 22 16.59 -5.30 14.48
C ALA A 22 16.55 -6.53 13.55
N CYS A 23 15.67 -6.51 12.55
CA CYS A 23 15.46 -7.62 11.62
C CYS A 23 16.72 -7.97 10.81
N GLN A 24 17.07 -9.26 10.77
CA GLN A 24 18.22 -9.78 10.00
C GLN A 24 17.84 -10.32 8.62
N GLU A 25 16.53 -10.42 8.31
CA GLU A 25 16.08 -10.87 6.99
C GLU A 25 16.19 -9.75 5.93
N PRO A 26 16.66 -10.05 4.71
CA PRO A 26 16.60 -9.11 3.60
C PRO A 26 15.18 -8.61 3.35
N LEU A 27 14.99 -7.30 3.47
CA LEU A 27 13.67 -6.66 3.39
C LEU A 27 13.68 -5.35 2.60
N VAL A 28 12.54 -5.00 2.01
CA VAL A 28 12.24 -3.69 1.42
C VAL A 28 11.09 -3.06 2.18
N LEU A 29 11.25 -1.81 2.60
CA LEU A 29 10.20 -1.04 3.26
C LEU A 29 9.50 -0.15 2.23
N VAL A 30 8.17 -0.16 2.23
CA VAL A 30 7.31 0.68 1.41
C VAL A 30 6.43 1.50 2.33
N HIS A 31 6.35 2.81 2.11
CA HIS A 31 5.46 3.68 2.88
C HIS A 31 4.62 4.60 1.99
N GLY A 32 3.62 5.21 2.61
CA GLY A 32 2.90 6.37 2.06
C GLY A 32 2.95 7.52 3.08
N ALA A 33 2.57 8.72 2.66
CA ALA A 33 2.45 9.90 3.52
C ALA A 33 1.13 10.62 3.22
N ASN A 34 0.07 9.84 2.99
CA ASN A 34 -1.26 10.34 2.63
C ASN A 34 -1.84 11.27 3.71
N LYS A 35 -1.44 11.10 4.98
CA LYS A 35 -1.90 11.89 6.13
C LYS A 35 -1.15 13.23 6.19
N GLU A 36 0.16 13.20 6.14
CA GLU A 36 1.07 14.34 6.13
C GLU A 36 0.75 15.24 4.93
N LEU A 37 0.47 14.61 3.78
CA LEU A 37 -0.04 15.28 2.60
C LEU A 37 -1.42 15.91 2.82
N ASN A 38 -2.37 15.22 3.48
CA ASN A 38 -3.68 15.81 3.78
C ASN A 38 -3.56 17.04 4.69
N GLU A 39 -2.72 16.94 5.73
CA GLU A 39 -2.45 18.02 6.68
C GLU A 39 -1.75 19.21 6.01
N LEU A 40 -0.70 18.95 5.23
CA LEU A 40 -0.02 19.96 4.41
C LEU A 40 -1.00 20.62 3.44
N SER A 41 -1.79 19.84 2.71
CA SER A 41 -2.74 20.38 1.72
C SER A 41 -3.83 21.24 2.35
N THR A 42 -4.34 20.81 3.50
CA THR A 42 -5.31 21.58 4.30
C THR A 42 -4.69 22.88 4.82
N ARG A 43 -3.45 22.84 5.33
CA ARG A 43 -2.69 24.03 5.77
C ARG A 43 -2.39 25.00 4.62
N LEU A 44 -2.24 24.51 3.40
CA LEU A 44 -2.05 25.30 2.17
C LEU A 44 -3.37 25.73 1.52
N GLY A 45 -4.53 25.45 2.14
CA GLY A 45 -5.84 25.92 1.68
C GLY A 45 -6.48 25.11 0.54
N HIS A 46 -5.96 23.92 0.22
CA HIS A 46 -6.51 23.01 -0.78
C HIS A 46 -6.75 21.62 -0.16
N PRO A 47 -7.90 21.39 0.50
CA PRO A 47 -8.15 20.13 1.21
C PRO A 47 -8.37 18.95 0.26
N PRO A 48 -8.15 17.69 0.70
CA PRO A 48 -8.16 16.52 -0.18
C PRO A 48 -9.52 16.27 -0.85
N ARG A 49 -9.53 16.14 -2.18
CA ARG A 49 -10.71 15.74 -2.95
C ARG A 49 -10.68 14.25 -3.28
N MET A 50 -11.68 13.51 -2.84
CA MET A 50 -11.85 12.08 -3.19
C MET A 50 -12.78 11.93 -4.41
N VAL A 51 -12.53 10.93 -5.24
CA VAL A 51 -13.34 10.53 -6.41
C VAL A 51 -13.50 9.02 -6.45
N THR A 52 -14.54 8.54 -7.13
CA THR A 52 -14.83 7.10 -7.26
C THR A 52 -14.76 6.71 -8.74
N SER A 53 -14.01 5.64 -9.06
CA SER A 53 -13.87 5.13 -10.42
C SER A 53 -15.13 4.41 -10.91
N GLU A 54 -15.21 4.09 -12.21
CA GLU A 54 -16.30 3.26 -12.77
C GLU A 54 -16.47 1.91 -12.05
N ARG A 55 -15.37 1.43 -11.45
CA ARG A 55 -15.27 0.12 -10.80
C ARG A 55 -15.54 0.21 -9.29
N GLY A 56 -15.95 1.39 -8.79
CA GLY A 56 -16.20 1.64 -7.38
C GLY A 56 -14.94 1.92 -6.55
N GLU A 57 -13.78 2.08 -7.18
CA GLU A 57 -12.51 2.32 -6.47
C GLU A 57 -12.45 3.79 -6.03
N VAL A 58 -12.36 4.04 -4.72
CA VAL A 58 -12.24 5.39 -4.17
C VAL A 58 -10.77 5.79 -4.14
N SER A 59 -10.41 6.85 -4.87
CA SER A 59 -9.06 7.39 -4.97
C SER A 59 -9.04 8.90 -4.71
N ARG A 60 -7.84 9.46 -4.50
CA ARG A 60 -7.65 10.91 -4.38
C ARG A 60 -7.54 11.52 -5.77
N PHE A 61 -8.42 12.46 -6.11
CA PHE A 61 -8.24 13.28 -7.29
C PHE A 61 -7.01 14.16 -7.09
N THR A 62 -5.98 13.94 -7.89
CA THR A 62 -4.66 14.54 -7.69
C THR A 62 -4.42 15.54 -8.83
N ASP A 63 -4.98 16.74 -8.66
CA ASP A 63 -4.72 17.87 -9.56
C ASP A 63 -3.29 18.41 -9.43
N ALA A 64 -2.93 19.38 -10.26
CA ALA A 64 -1.58 19.95 -10.28
C ALA A 64 -1.15 20.48 -8.89
N THR A 65 -2.02 21.16 -8.15
CA THR A 65 -1.71 21.68 -6.82
C THR A 65 -1.60 20.56 -5.78
N THR A 66 -2.49 19.55 -5.84
CA THR A 66 -2.43 18.36 -4.97
C THR A 66 -1.18 17.53 -5.25
N MET A 67 -0.72 17.47 -6.51
CA MET A 67 0.56 16.86 -6.89
C MET A 67 1.73 17.70 -6.39
N ASP A 68 1.72 19.03 -6.56
CA ASP A 68 2.74 19.90 -5.97
C ASP A 68 2.80 19.73 -4.44
N HIS A 69 1.67 19.53 -3.77
CA HIS A 69 1.63 19.18 -2.34
C HIS A 69 2.21 17.79 -2.06
N PHE A 70 1.90 16.78 -2.89
CA PHE A 70 2.47 15.42 -2.81
C PHE A 70 3.98 15.51 -2.89
N LEU A 71 4.47 16.29 -3.85
CA LEU A 71 5.87 16.53 -4.14
C LEU A 71 6.56 17.52 -3.18
N MET A 72 5.82 18.26 -2.37
CA MET A 72 6.36 19.00 -1.21
C MET A 72 6.49 18.10 0.02
N ALA A 73 5.61 17.10 0.18
CA ALA A 73 5.78 16.03 1.15
C ALA A 73 6.88 15.02 0.75
N TYR A 74 7.19 14.88 -0.54
CA TYR A 74 8.06 13.82 -1.09
C TYR A 74 9.23 14.21 -2.02
N ALA A 75 9.42 15.50 -2.34
CA ALA A 75 10.49 16.07 -3.17
C ALA A 75 10.48 15.82 -4.73
N GLY A 76 9.47 16.31 -5.47
CA GLY A 76 9.50 16.61 -6.94
C GLY A 76 9.29 15.46 -7.96
N LYS A 77 8.87 15.64 -9.24
CA LYS A 77 8.41 16.80 -10.08
C LYS A 77 7.24 16.39 -11.03
N ARG A 78 6.91 17.06 -12.17
CA ARG A 78 5.49 17.22 -12.66
C ARG A 78 5.18 16.98 -14.17
N LYS A 79 3.97 16.46 -14.54
CA LYS A 79 3.07 16.77 -15.72
C LYS A 79 1.85 15.78 -15.95
N PRO A 80 0.86 16.01 -16.87
CA PRO A 80 -0.46 15.32 -16.93
C PRO A 80 -0.59 14.20 -18.02
N ASP A 81 -1.68 13.42 -18.25
CA ASP A 81 -3.17 13.53 -18.08
C ASP A 81 -3.89 12.17 -17.79
N LEU A 82 -5.19 12.15 -17.39
CA LEU A 82 -6.03 10.93 -17.21
C LEU A 82 -7.54 11.09 -17.57
N ARG A 83 -8.35 10.01 -17.47
CA ARG A 83 -9.81 9.94 -17.76
C ARG A 83 -10.59 9.20 -16.65
N ILE A 84 -11.79 9.67 -16.24
CA ILE A 84 -12.68 8.96 -15.29
C ILE A 84 -14.19 9.04 -15.69
N LYS A 85 -15.13 8.78 -14.78
CA LYS A 85 -16.59 8.81 -15.00
C LYS A 85 -17.33 9.53 -13.87
N ASP A 86 -18.48 10.10 -14.21
CA ASP A 86 -19.35 10.87 -13.32
C ASP A 86 -20.82 10.51 -13.64
N GLY A 87 -21.46 9.75 -12.75
CA GLY A 87 -22.74 9.08 -13.02
C GLY A 87 -22.62 8.09 -14.18
N ASP A 88 -23.60 8.09 -15.09
CA ASP A 88 -23.56 7.28 -16.32
C ASP A 88 -22.62 7.85 -17.41
N LYS A 89 -22.03 9.04 -17.20
CA LYS A 89 -21.23 9.74 -18.23
C LYS A 89 -19.73 9.62 -17.95
N VAL A 90 -19.01 9.01 -18.88
CA VAL A 90 -17.53 9.05 -18.89
C VAL A 90 -17.08 10.51 -19.09
N LYS A 91 -16.28 11.05 -18.16
CA LYS A 91 -15.75 12.41 -18.18
C LYS A 91 -14.23 12.40 -18.12
N VAL A 92 -13.60 12.90 -19.17
CA VAL A 92 -12.14 13.12 -19.18
C VAL A 92 -11.79 14.27 -18.23
N LEU A 93 -11.39 13.94 -17.00
CA LEU A 93 -10.87 14.89 -16.03
C LEU A 93 -9.40 15.17 -16.34
N HIS A 94 -9.20 16.19 -17.18
CA HIS A 94 -7.88 16.71 -17.53
C HIS A 94 -7.12 17.11 -16.26
N GLY A 95 -5.84 16.76 -16.17
CA GLY A 95 -4.99 17.10 -15.04
C GLY A 95 -5.08 16.24 -13.76
N ASP A 96 -5.74 15.08 -13.75
CA ASP A 96 -5.48 14.05 -12.70
C ASP A 96 -4.16 13.31 -13.00
N HIS A 97 -3.34 13.13 -11.97
CA HIS A 97 -2.00 12.52 -12.08
C HIS A 97 -1.92 11.12 -11.46
N SER A 98 -3.06 10.47 -11.27
CA SER A 98 -3.15 9.10 -10.76
C SER A 98 -2.84 8.08 -11.87
N GLY A 99 -2.10 7.00 -11.57
CA GLY A 99 -1.73 6.01 -12.58
C GLY A 99 -1.57 4.59 -12.04
N SER A 100 -1.24 3.66 -12.94
CA SER A 100 -0.96 2.26 -12.60
C SER A 100 0.49 1.90 -12.86
N ILE A 101 1.06 1.09 -11.97
CA ILE A 101 2.38 0.50 -12.16
C ILE A 101 2.24 -0.66 -13.17
N GLU A 102 3.04 -0.58 -14.25
CA GLU A 102 3.15 -1.63 -15.27
C GLU A 102 4.48 -2.41 -15.16
N ARG A 103 5.52 -1.78 -14.59
CA ARG A 103 6.87 -2.34 -14.49
C ARG A 103 7.59 -1.82 -13.25
N ILE A 104 8.31 -2.72 -12.58
CA ILE A 104 9.36 -2.40 -11.60
C ILE A 104 10.69 -2.89 -12.19
N GLU A 105 11.77 -2.12 -12.01
CA GLU A 105 13.14 -2.54 -12.34
C GLU A 105 13.84 -3.01 -11.05
N PRO A 106 13.94 -4.32 -10.79
CA PRO A 106 14.42 -4.82 -9.50
C PRO A 106 15.95 -4.72 -9.33
N LYS A 107 16.73 -4.47 -10.39
CA LYS A 107 18.21 -4.47 -10.32
C LYS A 107 18.78 -3.53 -9.26
N LEU A 108 18.23 -2.32 -9.12
CA LEU A 108 18.69 -1.36 -8.12
C LEU A 108 18.37 -1.84 -6.69
N LEU A 109 17.18 -2.41 -6.49
CA LEU A 109 16.77 -2.96 -5.20
C LEU A 109 17.65 -4.17 -4.82
N HIS A 110 17.90 -5.10 -5.73
CA HIS A 110 18.86 -6.19 -5.52
C HIS A 110 20.25 -5.65 -5.16
N LEU A 111 20.81 -4.73 -5.95
CA LEU A 111 22.14 -4.16 -5.68
C LEU A 111 22.24 -3.53 -4.28
N LEU A 112 21.21 -2.83 -3.81
CA LEU A 112 21.18 -2.26 -2.47
C LEU A 112 21.12 -3.36 -1.40
N ILE A 113 20.21 -4.33 -1.55
CA ILE A 113 20.01 -5.42 -0.58
C ILE A 113 21.24 -6.32 -0.48
N ASP A 114 21.84 -6.68 -1.62
CA ASP A 114 23.03 -7.53 -1.72
C ASP A 114 24.27 -6.87 -1.08
N ASN A 115 24.25 -5.55 -0.89
CA ASN A 115 25.28 -4.76 -0.18
C ASN A 115 24.86 -4.37 1.25
N GLY A 116 23.81 -4.98 1.81
CA GLY A 116 23.39 -4.79 3.20
C GLY A 116 22.63 -3.49 3.48
N TYR A 117 22.16 -2.77 2.45
CA TYR A 117 21.28 -1.62 2.63
C TYR A 117 19.82 -2.05 2.75
N LEU A 118 19.05 -1.29 3.51
CA LEU A 118 17.58 -1.36 3.56
C LEU A 118 16.99 -0.34 2.55
N PRO A 119 16.38 -0.78 1.43
CA PRO A 119 15.67 0.13 0.55
C PRO A 119 14.35 0.56 1.18
N VAL A 120 14.17 1.88 1.34
CA VAL A 120 12.91 2.51 1.72
C VAL A 120 12.34 3.19 0.47
N VAL A 121 11.16 2.73 0.04
CA VAL A 121 10.55 3.08 -1.26
C VAL A 121 9.16 3.71 -1.05
N THR A 122 8.79 4.65 -1.91
CA THR A 122 7.55 5.41 -1.77
C THR A 122 7.10 5.96 -3.13
N PRO A 123 5.79 6.22 -3.35
CA PRO A 123 5.33 7.01 -4.49
C PRO A 123 5.90 8.44 -4.46
N PRO A 124 5.92 9.17 -5.59
CA PRO A 124 5.32 8.84 -6.89
C PRO A 124 6.13 7.81 -7.72
N ALA A 125 5.48 7.21 -8.73
CA ALA A 125 6.16 6.46 -9.79
C ALA A 125 6.38 7.36 -11.02
N ILE A 126 7.04 6.85 -12.07
CA ILE A 126 7.28 7.57 -13.34
C ILE A 126 6.49 6.94 -14.49
N SER A 127 5.86 7.77 -15.33
CA SER A 127 5.16 7.37 -16.55
C SER A 127 6.12 7.19 -17.74
N HIS A 128 5.61 6.65 -18.85
CA HIS A 128 6.36 6.49 -20.11
C HIS A 128 6.87 7.81 -20.70
N ASP A 129 6.16 8.93 -20.44
CA ASP A 129 6.57 10.27 -20.87
C ASP A 129 7.58 10.94 -19.92
N GLY A 130 8.11 10.20 -18.94
CA GLY A 130 9.09 10.69 -17.96
C GLY A 130 8.48 11.49 -16.81
N VAL A 131 7.23 11.21 -16.43
CA VAL A 131 6.42 12.09 -15.58
C VAL A 131 6.01 11.45 -14.26
N ALA A 132 6.11 12.18 -13.15
CA ALA A 132 5.67 11.66 -11.86
C ALA A 132 4.15 11.45 -11.81
N ILE A 133 3.74 10.25 -11.39
CA ILE A 133 2.36 9.83 -11.22
C ILE A 133 2.13 9.30 -9.80
N ASN A 134 0.99 9.65 -9.22
CA ASN A 134 0.51 9.08 -7.97
C ASN A 134 0.10 7.62 -8.22
N VAL A 135 0.58 6.71 -7.38
CA VAL A 135 0.26 5.28 -7.44
C VAL A 135 -0.14 4.79 -6.06
N ASP A 136 -1.07 3.85 -6.00
CA ASP A 136 -1.46 3.25 -4.73
C ASP A 136 -0.27 2.54 -4.07
N GLY A 137 -0.05 2.82 -2.78
CA GLY A 137 1.11 2.32 -2.05
C GLY A 137 1.03 0.83 -1.73
N ASP A 138 -0.16 0.28 -1.55
CA ASP A 138 -0.33 -1.16 -1.27
C ASP A 138 -0.11 -1.94 -2.58
N ARG A 139 -0.56 -1.38 -3.73
CA ARG A 139 -0.18 -1.86 -5.06
C ARG A 139 1.32 -1.74 -5.32
N LEU A 140 1.97 -0.63 -4.97
CA LEU A 140 3.43 -0.47 -5.10
C LEU A 140 4.19 -1.58 -4.36
N ALA A 141 3.77 -1.90 -3.13
CA ALA A 141 4.35 -2.98 -2.36
C ALA A 141 4.13 -4.36 -3.02
N MET A 142 2.93 -4.64 -3.56
CA MET A 142 2.66 -5.87 -4.33
C MET A 142 3.54 -5.98 -5.58
N GLU A 143 3.69 -4.90 -6.36
CA GLU A 143 4.49 -4.91 -7.60
C GLU A 143 5.98 -5.10 -7.31
N ILE A 144 6.51 -4.43 -6.28
CA ILE A 144 7.89 -4.63 -5.79
C ILE A 144 8.08 -6.07 -5.32
N ALA A 145 7.17 -6.60 -4.49
CA ALA A 145 7.24 -7.96 -3.98
C ALA A 145 7.18 -9.00 -5.11
N THR A 146 6.34 -8.78 -6.13
CA THR A 146 6.28 -9.64 -7.32
C THR A 146 7.58 -9.58 -8.12
N ALA A 147 8.11 -8.37 -8.38
CA ALA A 147 9.33 -8.18 -9.17
C ALA A 147 10.58 -8.77 -8.50
N LEU A 148 10.66 -8.70 -7.17
CA LEU A 148 11.71 -9.31 -6.35
C LEU A 148 11.50 -10.80 -6.07
N ARG A 149 10.34 -11.38 -6.47
CA ARG A 149 9.90 -12.74 -6.11
C ARG A 149 9.97 -12.98 -4.59
N ALA A 150 9.49 -12.01 -3.83
CA ALA A 150 9.53 -12.05 -2.37
C ALA A 150 8.71 -13.23 -1.82
N ASP A 151 9.19 -13.84 -0.75
CA ASP A 151 8.49 -14.92 -0.05
C ASP A 151 7.23 -14.39 0.64
N ARG A 152 7.34 -13.20 1.25
CA ARG A 152 6.29 -12.59 2.08
C ARG A 152 6.07 -11.12 1.74
N LEU A 153 4.81 -10.72 1.65
CA LEU A 153 4.36 -9.32 1.63
C LEU A 153 3.61 -9.03 2.92
N LEU A 154 4.07 -8.06 3.71
CA LEU A 154 3.53 -7.74 5.04
C LEU A 154 2.89 -6.36 4.99
N ILE A 155 1.60 -6.24 5.29
CA ILE A 155 0.85 -4.96 5.25
C ILE A 155 0.42 -4.62 6.68
N PHE A 156 1.15 -3.71 7.31
CA PHE A 156 0.85 -3.21 8.66
C PHE A 156 -0.21 -2.11 8.62
N ALA A 157 -1.09 -2.09 9.62
CA ALA A 157 -2.15 -1.10 9.79
C ALA A 157 -2.44 -0.85 11.27
N ASP A 158 -3.38 0.06 11.55
CA ASP A 158 -3.98 0.35 12.85
C ASP A 158 -5.05 -0.67 13.29
N THR A 159 -5.05 -1.86 12.69
CA THR A 159 -6.05 -2.93 12.88
C THR A 159 -5.35 -4.27 13.09
N PRO A 160 -5.87 -5.16 13.96
CA PRO A 160 -5.17 -6.39 14.35
C PRO A 160 -5.06 -7.44 13.24
N GLY A 161 -5.88 -7.34 12.19
CA GLY A 161 -5.91 -8.26 11.05
C GLY A 161 -7.20 -8.09 10.24
N PHE A 162 -7.55 -9.10 9.46
CA PHE A 162 -8.88 -9.19 8.83
C PHE A 162 -9.86 -9.86 9.79
N MET A 163 -10.95 -9.16 10.11
CA MET A 163 -11.90 -9.52 11.16
C MET A 163 -13.21 -10.04 10.57
N ARG A 164 -13.85 -11.03 11.23
CA ARG A 164 -15.23 -11.45 10.87
C ARG A 164 -16.26 -10.38 11.26
N ASP A 165 -16.00 -9.68 12.36
CA ASP A 165 -16.78 -8.55 12.85
C ASP A 165 -15.82 -7.36 13.07
N VAL A 166 -15.98 -6.31 12.28
CA VAL A 166 -15.17 -5.09 12.36
C VAL A 166 -15.32 -4.33 13.68
N SER A 167 -16.25 -4.71 14.56
CA SER A 167 -16.44 -4.15 15.89
C SER A 167 -15.82 -4.98 17.03
N ASP A 168 -15.32 -6.19 16.76
CA ASP A 168 -14.60 -7.02 17.74
C ASP A 168 -13.22 -7.43 17.21
N GLU A 169 -12.18 -6.81 17.77
CA GLU A 169 -10.77 -7.12 17.45
C GLU A 169 -10.38 -8.58 17.75
N ARG A 170 -11.14 -9.31 18.57
CA ARG A 170 -10.92 -10.75 18.79
C ARG A 170 -11.46 -11.64 17.66
N SER A 171 -12.21 -11.07 16.71
CA SER A 171 -12.77 -11.80 15.57
C SER A 171 -11.82 -11.91 14.37
N VAL A 172 -10.54 -11.55 14.55
CA VAL A 172 -9.46 -11.76 13.55
C VAL A 172 -9.44 -13.22 13.08
N ILE A 173 -9.29 -13.39 11.77
CA ILE A 173 -9.14 -14.67 11.11
C ILE A 173 -7.63 -14.92 10.94
N PRO A 174 -6.99 -15.87 11.66
CA PRO A 174 -5.53 -15.97 11.64
C PRO A 174 -4.95 -16.46 10.31
N LEU A 175 -5.69 -17.32 9.61
CA LEU A 175 -5.31 -17.91 8.33
C LEU A 175 -6.51 -17.90 7.37
N ILE A 176 -6.27 -17.54 6.11
CA ILE A 176 -7.24 -17.57 5.02
C ILE A 176 -6.54 -18.24 3.83
N HIS A 177 -7.03 -19.40 3.39
CA HIS A 177 -6.53 -20.03 2.16
C HIS A 177 -7.08 -19.32 0.92
N LEU A 178 -6.36 -19.39 -0.20
CA LEU A 178 -6.65 -18.63 -1.42
C LEU A 178 -8.04 -18.91 -2.00
N ASP A 179 -8.54 -20.13 -1.84
CA ASP A 179 -9.87 -20.59 -2.26
C ASP A 179 -11.00 -20.07 -1.35
N GLU A 180 -10.70 -19.80 -0.08
CA GLU A 180 -11.66 -19.22 0.87
C GLU A 180 -11.86 -17.71 0.70
N VAL A 181 -10.91 -17.01 0.07
CA VAL A 181 -10.87 -15.54 0.03
C VAL A 181 -12.18 -14.91 -0.43
N GLU A 182 -12.82 -15.43 -1.47
CA GLU A 182 -14.03 -14.80 -2.02
C GLU A 182 -15.16 -14.76 -1.00
N ARG A 183 -15.40 -15.91 -0.33
CA ARG A 183 -16.35 -16.08 0.78
C ARG A 183 -15.97 -15.25 1.99
N VAL A 184 -14.70 -15.28 2.40
CA VAL A 184 -14.22 -14.54 3.58
C VAL A 184 -14.26 -13.02 3.34
N SER A 185 -14.14 -12.56 2.09
CA SER A 185 -14.22 -11.15 1.72
C SER A 185 -15.55 -10.48 2.07
N GLU A 186 -16.63 -11.25 2.26
CA GLU A 186 -17.97 -10.74 2.58
C GLU A 186 -18.06 -10.16 4.01
N TYR A 187 -17.23 -10.64 4.94
CA TYR A 187 -17.13 -10.05 6.29
C TYR A 187 -16.53 -8.63 6.26
N GLY A 188 -15.65 -8.37 5.28
CA GLY A 188 -14.96 -7.10 5.13
C GLY A 188 -15.78 -6.06 4.37
N LYS A 189 -15.67 -4.79 4.78
CA LYS A 189 -16.26 -3.65 4.06
C LYS A 189 -15.18 -2.64 3.66
N GLY A 190 -15.41 -1.93 2.55
CA GLY A 190 -14.51 -0.89 2.04
C GLY A 190 -13.06 -1.36 1.92
N ARG A 191 -12.13 -0.59 2.50
CA ARG A 191 -10.67 -0.82 2.42
C ARG A 191 -10.24 -2.20 2.93
N ALA A 192 -10.89 -2.77 3.94
CA ALA A 192 -10.54 -4.09 4.45
C ALA A 192 -10.76 -5.20 3.40
N ARG A 193 -11.91 -5.15 2.71
CA ARG A 193 -12.22 -6.08 1.60
C ARG A 193 -11.24 -5.91 0.44
N VAL A 194 -10.94 -4.67 0.07
CA VAL A 194 -9.97 -4.37 -1.01
C VAL A 194 -8.58 -4.93 -0.68
N LYS A 195 -8.09 -4.76 0.56
CA LYS A 195 -6.81 -5.33 1.01
C LYS A 195 -6.77 -6.86 0.94
N LEU A 196 -7.83 -7.56 1.35
CA LEU A 196 -7.88 -9.03 1.26
C LEU A 196 -7.88 -9.53 -0.19
N LEU A 197 -8.62 -8.86 -1.09
CA LEU A 197 -8.62 -9.20 -2.52
C LEU A 197 -7.26 -8.91 -3.18
N ALA A 198 -6.58 -7.82 -2.79
CA ALA A 198 -5.23 -7.51 -3.24
C ALA A 198 -4.19 -8.54 -2.72
N ALA A 199 -4.32 -8.99 -1.47
CA ALA A 199 -3.48 -10.06 -0.91
C ALA A 199 -3.61 -11.35 -1.73
N ALA A 200 -4.83 -11.76 -2.06
CA ALA A 200 -5.08 -12.93 -2.92
C ALA A 200 -4.57 -12.76 -4.36
N GLN A 201 -4.63 -11.55 -4.92
CA GLN A 201 -3.99 -11.24 -6.21
C GLN A 201 -2.47 -11.42 -6.12
N ALA A 202 -1.85 -11.02 -5.01
CA ALA A 202 -0.42 -11.15 -4.80
C ALA A 202 0.03 -12.61 -4.66
N ILE A 203 -0.74 -13.46 -3.95
CA ILE A 203 -0.51 -14.93 -3.91
C ILE A 203 -0.59 -15.54 -5.32
N ARG A 204 -1.62 -15.19 -6.11
CA ARG A 204 -1.77 -15.66 -7.50
C ARG A 204 -0.62 -15.24 -8.43
N ARG A 205 0.19 -14.26 -8.03
CA ARG A 205 1.39 -13.79 -8.74
C ARG A 205 2.71 -14.43 -8.24
N GLY A 206 2.63 -15.39 -7.32
CA GLY A 206 3.77 -16.20 -6.87
C GLY A 206 4.40 -15.77 -5.54
N ILE A 207 3.81 -14.81 -4.82
CA ILE A 207 4.18 -14.56 -3.42
C ILE A 207 3.65 -15.73 -2.57
N LYS A 208 4.45 -16.24 -1.62
CA LYS A 208 4.09 -17.44 -0.85
C LYS A 208 3.09 -17.16 0.27
N ALA A 209 3.20 -15.99 0.92
CA ALA A 209 2.25 -15.55 1.94
C ALA A 209 2.09 -14.02 1.97
N VAL A 210 0.89 -13.55 2.32
CA VAL A 210 0.61 -12.13 2.58
C VAL A 210 0.06 -11.95 3.98
N GLY A 211 0.70 -11.10 4.79
CA GLY A 211 0.22 -10.72 6.12
C GLY A 211 -0.62 -9.44 6.07
N LEU A 212 -1.79 -9.43 6.70
CA LEU A 212 -2.54 -8.24 7.10
C LEU A 212 -2.40 -8.12 8.62
N LEU A 213 -1.66 -7.11 9.09
CA LEU A 213 -0.98 -7.16 10.39
C LEU A 213 -1.22 -5.91 11.25
N ASP A 214 -1.17 -6.09 12.57
CA ASP A 214 -1.16 -4.99 13.52
C ASP A 214 0.19 -4.30 13.57
N GLY A 215 0.23 -3.00 13.27
CA GLY A 215 1.42 -2.16 13.45
C GLY A 215 1.50 -1.50 14.82
N ARG A 216 0.46 -1.63 15.67
CA ARG A 216 0.34 -0.94 16.96
C ARG A 216 1.06 -1.71 18.07
N GLY A 217 1.65 -0.98 19.00
CA GLY A 217 2.32 -1.52 20.20
C GLY A 217 3.67 -2.18 19.88
N GLU A 218 4.26 -2.79 20.91
CA GLU A 218 5.64 -3.31 20.86
C GLU A 218 5.84 -4.43 19.83
N HIS A 219 7.04 -4.48 19.26
CA HIS A 219 7.55 -5.54 18.37
C HIS A 219 6.53 -6.11 17.35
N PRO A 220 5.92 -5.27 16.49
CA PRO A 220 4.86 -5.71 15.57
C PRO A 220 5.35 -6.64 14.45
N LEU A 221 6.60 -6.50 13.98
CA LEU A 221 7.20 -7.38 12.97
C LEU A 221 7.57 -8.74 13.57
N THR A 222 8.16 -8.76 14.76
CA THR A 222 8.47 -10.00 15.49
C THR A 222 7.19 -10.78 15.78
N ARG A 223 6.15 -10.14 16.33
CA ARG A 223 4.83 -10.78 16.54
C ARG A 223 4.23 -11.31 15.24
N ALA A 224 4.38 -10.60 14.12
CA ALA A 224 3.94 -11.09 12.82
C ALA A 224 4.71 -12.35 12.40
N PHE A 225 6.03 -12.40 12.56
CA PHE A 225 6.83 -13.60 12.29
C PHE A 225 6.46 -14.80 13.18
N GLU A 226 5.95 -14.55 14.40
CA GLU A 226 5.36 -15.56 15.30
C GLU A 226 3.94 -15.98 14.90
N GLY A 227 3.35 -15.38 13.86
CA GLY A 227 2.03 -15.74 13.31
C GLY A 227 0.87 -14.83 13.73
N ALA A 228 1.13 -13.69 14.39
CA ALA A 228 0.07 -12.73 14.71
C ALA A 228 -0.55 -12.10 13.43
N GLY A 229 -1.79 -11.64 13.57
CA GLY A 229 -2.57 -11.03 12.48
C GLY A 229 -3.27 -12.05 11.58
N THR A 230 -3.54 -11.65 10.33
CA THR A 230 -4.15 -12.53 9.31
C THR A 230 -3.14 -12.87 8.24
N TRP A 231 -2.96 -14.16 7.98
CA TRP A 231 -2.12 -14.68 6.90
C TRP A 231 -2.96 -15.22 5.76
N VAL A 232 -2.67 -14.76 4.54
CA VAL A 232 -3.24 -15.31 3.31
C VAL A 232 -2.17 -16.17 2.64
N THR A 233 -2.49 -17.42 2.34
CA THR A 233 -1.59 -18.37 1.67
C THR A 233 -2.28 -19.04 0.50
N THR A 234 -1.55 -19.88 -0.24
CA THR A 234 -2.17 -20.93 -1.08
C THR A 234 -3.00 -21.90 -0.24
#